data_AF-A0A7S1CK58-F1
#
_entry.id   AF-A0A7S1CK58-F1
#
_cell.length_a   1.000
_cell.length_b   1.000
_cell.length_c   1.000
_cell.angle_alpha   90.00
_cell.angle_beta   90.00
_cell.angle_gamma   90.00
#
_symmetry.space_group_name_H-M   'P 1'
#
loop_
_entity.id
_entity.type
_entity.pdbx_description
1 polymer ?
#
loop_
_entity_poly.entity_id
_entity_poly.type
_entity_poly.pdbx_seq_one_letter_code
_entity_poly.pdbx_strand_id
1 'polypeptide(L)'
;RNNGDRDFFINELRNKQVRCEEFALPVGDFSWVVRRRGRADAPALQFMMDLVVERKDRADLSGSIQRGTDGMRYDEQAYRLMQCPMTRVVYLFEGGSKAIASNVGADALDG
;
A
#
# COMPACT_ATOMS: atom_id res chain seq x y z
N ARG A 1 3.12 -8.98 10.66
CA ARG A 1 2.75 -9.04 9.23
C ARG A 1 3.03 -10.47 8.76
N ASN A 2 2.02 -11.16 8.21
CA ASN A 2 2.06 -12.59 7.92
C ASN A 2 3.11 -12.89 6.83
N ASN A 3 3.90 -13.95 6.99
CA ASN A 3 5.00 -14.27 6.05
C ASN A 3 4.44 -14.59 4.65
N GLY A 4 3.24 -15.18 4.58
CA GLY A 4 2.57 -15.56 3.34
C GLY A 4 2.17 -14.39 2.43
N ASP A 5 1.77 -13.24 2.99
CA ASP A 5 1.38 -12.08 2.17
C ASP A 5 2.58 -11.50 1.43
N ARG A 6 3.74 -11.47 2.08
CA ARG A 6 5.00 -11.01 1.47
C ARG A 6 5.39 -11.89 0.29
N ASP A 7 5.45 -13.20 0.52
CA ASP A 7 5.81 -14.18 -0.51
C ASP A 7 4.83 -14.10 -1.70
N PHE A 8 3.54 -13.92 -1.43
CA PHE A 8 2.53 -13.71 -2.46
C PHE A 8 2.86 -12.52 -3.35
N PHE A 9 3.08 -11.33 -2.78
CA PHE A 9 3.34 -10.12 -3.58
C PHE A 9 4.63 -10.21 -4.39
N ILE A 10 5.70 -10.77 -3.82
CA ILE A 10 6.97 -10.92 -4.52
C ILE A 10 6.81 -11.86 -5.72
N ASN A 11 6.11 -12.98 -5.51
CA ASN A 11 5.86 -13.94 -6.59
C ASN A 11 4.99 -13.33 -7.68
N GLU A 12 3.92 -12.63 -7.33
CA GLU A 12 3.04 -11.97 -8.30
C GLU A 12 3.75 -10.86 -9.09
N LEU A 13 4.59 -10.05 -8.43
CA LEU A 13 5.37 -9.01 -9.11
C LEU A 13 6.39 -9.64 -10.08
N ARG A 14 7.06 -10.72 -9.68
CA ARG A 14 7.99 -11.47 -10.54
C ARG A 14 7.27 -12.09 -11.73
N ASN A 15 6.10 -12.70 -11.52
CA ASN A 15 5.27 -13.26 -12.59
C ASN A 15 4.89 -12.20 -13.63
N LYS A 16 4.68 -10.96 -13.18
CA LYS A 16 4.40 -9.79 -14.03
C LYS A 16 5.65 -9.10 -14.59
N GLN A 17 6.83 -9.69 -14.40
CA GLN A 17 8.12 -9.15 -14.83
C GLN A 17 8.44 -7.77 -14.23
N VAL A 18 7.85 -7.46 -13.07
CA VAL A 18 8.14 -6.24 -12.31
C VAL A 18 9.35 -6.53 -11.43
N ARG A 19 10.41 -5.72 -11.60
CA ARG A 19 11.58 -5.79 -10.71
C ARG A 19 11.19 -5.29 -9.32
N CYS A 20 11.25 -6.17 -8.34
CA CYS A 20 10.96 -5.86 -6.94
C CYS A 20 12.06 -6.41 -6.03
N GLU A 21 12.24 -5.74 -4.91
CA GLU A 21 13.18 -6.14 -3.85
C GLU A 21 12.45 -6.02 -2.51
N GLU A 22 12.85 -6.85 -1.55
CA GLU A 22 12.32 -6.82 -0.20
C GLU A 22 13.16 -5.90 0.66
N PHE A 23 12.51 -4.93 1.30
CA PHE A 23 13.17 -4.05 2.26
C PHE A 23 12.24 -3.77 3.44
N ALA A 24 12.83 -3.65 4.63
CA ALA A 24 12.09 -3.19 5.80
C ALA A 24 11.88 -1.67 5.69
N LEU A 25 10.70 -1.26 5.24
CA LEU A 25 10.33 0.15 5.16
C LEU A 25 9.97 0.69 6.56
N PRO A 26 10.48 1.88 6.97
CA PRO A 26 10.08 2.53 8.21
C PRO A 26 8.59 2.90 8.23
N VAL A 27 8.01 3.16 7.06
CA VAL A 27 6.61 3.53 6.84
C VAL A 27 6.16 3.07 5.43
N GLY A 28 4.90 2.69 5.27
CA GLY A 28 4.38 2.14 4.02
C GLY A 28 4.51 0.62 3.89
N ASP A 29 3.91 0.11 2.82
CA ASP A 29 4.06 -1.26 2.34
C ASP A 29 4.87 -1.32 1.03
N PHE A 30 4.75 -0.30 0.18
CA PHE A 30 5.52 -0.21 -1.06
C PHE A 30 6.10 1.19 -1.30
N SER A 31 7.28 1.23 -1.93
CA SER A 31 7.88 2.45 -2.46
C SER A 31 8.75 2.09 -3.66
N TRP A 32 9.31 3.10 -4.32
CA TRP A 32 10.15 2.93 -5.49
C TRP A 32 11.53 3.52 -5.25
N VAL A 33 12.54 2.82 -5.74
CA VAL A 33 13.92 3.28 -5.72
C VAL A 33 14.36 3.54 -7.15
N VAL A 34 14.83 4.76 -7.41
CA VAL A 34 15.53 5.10 -8.63
C VAL A 34 16.98 4.69 -8.47
N ARG A 35 17.44 3.78 -9.33
CA ARG A 35 18.85 3.36 -9.38
C ARG A 35 19.50 3.93 -10.62
N ARG A 36 20.63 4.61 -10.44
CA ARG A 36 21.48 4.97 -11.56
C ARG A 36 21.98 3.68 -12.20
N ARG A 37 21.84 3.53 -13.52
CA ARG A 37 22.48 2.42 -14.25
C ARG A 37 23.99 2.52 -14.04
N GLY A 38 24.60 1.45 -13.56
CA GLY A 38 26.01 1.47 -13.15
C GLY A 38 26.93 1.93 -14.27
N ARG A 39 27.99 2.64 -13.90
CA ARG A 39 29.24 2.70 -14.67
C ARG A 39 30.29 1.95 -13.86
N ALA A 40 31.23 1.30 -14.55
CA ALA A 40 32.26 0.47 -13.91
C ALA A 40 33.14 1.24 -12.91
N ASP A 41 33.14 2.57 -12.97
CA ASP A 41 33.97 3.50 -12.21
C ASP A 41 33.22 4.29 -11.13
N ALA A 42 31.94 4.01 -10.87
CA ALA A 42 31.14 4.79 -9.91
C ALA A 42 30.36 3.91 -8.91
N PRO A 43 30.26 4.33 -7.63
CA PRO A 43 29.46 3.64 -6.64
C PRO A 43 27.98 3.61 -7.04
N ALA A 44 27.27 2.55 -6.64
CA ALA A 44 25.85 2.39 -6.89
C ALA A 44 25.06 3.50 -6.18
N LEU A 45 24.46 4.38 -6.97
CA LEU A 45 23.67 5.50 -6.46
C LEU A 45 22.18 5.16 -6.53
N GLN A 46 21.50 5.25 -5.38
CA GLN A 46 20.09 4.92 -5.21
C GLN A 46 19.36 6.09 -4.54
N PHE A 47 18.19 6.42 -5.05
CA PHE A 47 17.32 7.46 -4.50
C PHE A 47 15.94 6.89 -4.24
N MET A 48 15.37 7.19 -3.08
CA MET A 48 13.97 6.88 -2.82
C MET A 48 13.09 7.88 -3.57
N MET A 49 12.06 7.39 -4.26
CA MET A 49 11.06 8.27 -4.85
C MET A 49 10.24 8.92 -3.75
N ASP A 50 9.77 10.14 -4.02
CA ASP A 50 8.79 10.85 -3.20
C ASP A 50 7.39 10.24 -3.39
N LEU A 51 7.24 8.96 -3.03
CA LEU A 51 6.02 8.17 -3.15
C LEU A 51 6.05 6.98 -2.21
N VAL A 52 5.02 6.86 -1.36
CA VAL A 52 4.77 5.69 -0.52
C VAL A 52 3.36 5.19 -0.73
N VAL A 53 3.20 3.87 -0.76
CA VAL A 53 1.90 3.19 -0.78
C VAL A 53 1.67 2.55 0.57
N GLU A 54 0.54 2.86 1.19
CA GLU A 54 0.02 2.17 2.37
C GLU A 54 -1.14 1.27 1.91
N ARG A 55 -1.02 -0.03 2.15
CA ARG A 55 -2.02 -1.02 1.76
C ARG A 55 -2.96 -1.32 2.93
N LYS A 56 -4.27 -1.35 2.65
CA LYS A 56 -5.28 -1.71 3.65
C LYS A 56 -6.26 -2.74 3.07
N ASP A 57 -6.39 -3.88 3.75
CA ASP A 57 -7.44 -4.86 3.43
C ASP A 57 -8.77 -4.49 4.13
N ARG A 58 -9.91 -4.96 3.61
CA ARG A 58 -11.25 -4.76 4.19
C ARG A 58 -11.34 -5.24 5.63
N ALA A 59 -10.73 -6.39 5.95
CA ALA A 59 -10.71 -6.92 7.30
C ALA A 59 -9.97 -5.97 8.27
N ASP A 60 -8.81 -5.48 7.84
CA ASP A 60 -8.03 -4.50 8.60
C ASP A 60 -8.77 -3.17 8.75
N LEU A 61 -9.56 -2.76 7.76
CA LEU A 61 -10.37 -1.54 7.83
C LEU A 61 -11.49 -1.68 8.87
N SER A 62 -12.23 -2.80 8.85
CA SER A 62 -13.31 -3.05 9.82
C SER A 62 -12.82 -3.16 11.26
N GLY A 63 -11.67 -3.83 11.47
CA GLY A 63 -11.03 -3.91 12.79
C GLY A 63 -10.51 -2.56 13.30
N SER A 64 -10.05 -1.69 12.38
CA SER A 64 -9.53 -0.37 12.76
C SER A 64 -10.60 0.70 13.02
N ILE A 65 -11.79 0.58 12.43
CA ILE A 65 -12.91 1.54 12.62
C ILE A 65 -13.78 1.18 13.82
N GLN A 66 -13.95 -0.11 14.14
CA GLN A 66 -14.57 -0.51 15.40
C GLN A 66 -13.63 -0.10 16.54
N ARG A 67 -14.12 0.74 17.46
CA ARG A 67 -13.40 1.20 18.66
C ARG A 67 -13.03 0.01 19.57
N GLY A 68 -12.03 -0.74 19.17
CA GLY A 68 -11.29 -1.74 19.94
C GLY A 68 -9.81 -1.43 19.85
N THR A 69 -8.98 -2.31 20.40
CA THR A 69 -7.51 -2.19 20.53
C THR A 69 -6.74 -1.77 19.26
N ASP A 70 -7.34 -1.89 18.07
CA ASP A 70 -6.76 -1.52 16.76
C ASP A 70 -6.96 -0.05 16.33
N GLY A 71 -7.78 0.74 17.03
CA GLY A 71 -7.93 2.17 16.76
C GLY A 71 -6.63 2.95 16.97
N MET A 72 -5.87 2.58 18.03
CA MET A 72 -4.54 3.15 18.31
C MET A 72 -3.53 2.84 17.20
N ARG A 73 -3.67 1.69 16.51
CA ARG A 73 -2.76 1.27 15.45
C ARG A 73 -3.00 2.03 14.15
N TYR A 74 -4.25 2.35 13.82
CA TYR A 74 -4.57 3.21 12.70
C TYR A 74 -4.04 4.63 12.90
N ASP A 75 -4.27 5.20 14.09
CA ASP A 75 -3.79 6.54 14.43
C ASP A 75 -2.25 6.61 14.43
N GLU A 76 -1.57 5.58 14.93
CA GLU A 76 -0.11 5.49 14.88
C GLU A 76 0.42 5.37 13.42
N GLN A 77 -0.24 4.57 12.57
CA GLN A 77 0.11 4.46 11.15
C GLN A 77 -0.07 5.78 10.42
N ALA A 78 -1.22 6.44 10.64
CA ALA A 78 -1.50 7.75 10.08
C ALA A 78 -0.50 8.81 10.58
N TYR A 79 -0.18 8.81 11.87
CA TYR A 79 0.83 9.71 12.45
C TYR A 79 2.21 9.51 11.83
N ARG A 80 2.68 8.26 11.71
CA ARG A 80 3.97 7.95 11.07
C ARG A 80 4.03 8.39 9.60
N LEU A 81 2.92 8.23 8.88
CA LEU A 81 2.80 8.73 7.50
C LEU A 81 2.80 10.26 7.45
N MET A 82 2.13 10.94 8.38
CA MET A 82 2.13 12.40 8.48
C MET A 82 3.51 12.98 8.82
N GLN A 83 4.33 12.24 9.58
CA GLN A 83 5.72 12.61 9.88
C GLN A 83 6.70 12.20 8.78
N CYS A 84 6.25 11.46 7.77
CA CYS A 84 7.08 11.09 6.64
C CYS A 84 7.33 12.34 5.77
N PRO A 85 8.58 12.62 5.36
CA PRO A 85 8.87 13.72 4.45
C PRO A 85 8.33 13.50 3.03
N MET A 86 7.74 12.33 2.75
CA MET A 86 7.15 12.06 1.45
C MET A 86 5.84 12.81 1.28
N THR A 87 5.72 13.55 0.18
CA THR A 87 4.52 14.36 -0.13
C THR A 87 3.42 13.54 -0.80
N ARG A 88 3.77 12.40 -1.41
CA ARG A 88 2.82 11.56 -2.15
C ARG A 88 2.57 10.26 -1.40
N VAL A 89 1.48 10.24 -0.64
CA VAL A 89 0.98 9.02 0.01
C VAL A 89 -0.20 8.47 -0.81
N VAL A 90 -0.13 7.21 -1.20
CA VAL A 90 -1.20 6.51 -1.92
C VAL A 90 -1.76 5.42 -1.02
N TYR A 91 -3.05 5.49 -0.72
CA TYR A 91 -3.75 4.43 0.00
C TYR A 91 -4.33 3.42 -0.99
N LEU A 92 -3.83 2.18 -0.94
CA LEU A 92 -4.33 1.08 -1.74
C LEU A 92 -5.30 0.25 -0.90
N PHE A 93 -6.60 0.42 -1.16
CA PHE A 93 -7.65 -0.38 -0.55
C PHE A 93 -7.94 -1.60 -1.40
N GLU A 94 -7.81 -2.79 -0.81
CA GLU A 94 -8.14 -4.05 -1.46
C GLU A 94 -9.57 -4.50 -1.13
N GLY A 95 -10.16 -5.32 -2.01
CA GLY A 95 -11.53 -5.84 -1.83
C GLY A 95 -12.60 -5.18 -2.70
N GLY A 96 -12.27 -4.95 -3.98
CA GLY A 96 -13.17 -4.41 -5.01
C GLY A 96 -14.57 -5.05 -5.04
N SER A 97 -15.54 -4.22 -5.41
CA SER A 97 -16.99 -4.34 -5.25
C SER A 97 -17.62 -5.59 -5.87
N LYS A 98 -17.81 -6.65 -5.07
CA LYS A 98 -19.03 -7.48 -5.20
C LYS A 98 -20.23 -6.94 -4.43
N ALA A 99 -20.07 -5.82 -3.70
CA ALA A 99 -21.13 -5.25 -2.85
C ALA A 99 -21.53 -3.79 -3.16
N ILE A 100 -20.83 -3.07 -4.06
CA ILE A 100 -21.21 -1.68 -4.42
C ILE A 100 -21.94 -1.61 -5.77
N ALA A 101 -22.06 -2.75 -6.49
CA ALA A 101 -22.72 -2.83 -7.79
C ALA A 101 -24.15 -3.38 -7.73
N SER A 102 -24.83 -3.37 -6.57
CA SER A 102 -26.13 -4.03 -6.46
C SER A 102 -27.22 -3.28 -5.69
N ASN A 103 -27.15 -1.97 -5.44
CA ASN A 103 -28.31 -1.28 -4.81
C ASN A 103 -28.37 0.26 -4.96
N VAL A 104 -27.71 0.86 -5.94
CA VAL A 104 -27.91 2.30 -6.24
C VAL A 104 -28.28 2.44 -7.71
N GLY A 105 -29.58 2.43 -8.01
CA GLY A 105 -30.08 2.79 -9.33
C GLY A 105 -31.30 2.05 -9.89
N ALA A 106 -32.20 1.50 -9.06
CA ALA A 106 -33.44 0.87 -9.57
C ALA A 106 -34.75 1.61 -9.25
N ASP A 107 -34.74 2.67 -8.41
CA ASP A 107 -35.99 3.29 -7.92
C ASP A 107 -36.17 4.77 -8.34
N ALA A 108 -35.64 5.17 -9.50
CA ALA A 108 -35.78 6.57 -9.96
C ALA A 108 -36.30 6.71 -11.39
N LEU A 109 -37.18 5.81 -11.84
CA LEU A 109 -37.98 5.95 -13.07
C LEU A 109 -39.30 5.14 -12.98
N ASP A 110 -40.18 5.44 -12.03
CA ASP A 110 -41.64 5.25 -12.20
C ASP A 110 -42.39 6.04 -11.10
N GLY A 111 -43.19 7.03 -11.47
CA GLY A 111 -43.98 7.88 -10.57
C GLY A 111 -43.93 9.36 -10.85
#